data_AF-A0A2P2NGG0-F1
#
_entry.id   AF-A0A2P2NGG0-F1
#
_cell.length_a   1.000
_cell.length_b   1.000
_cell.length_c   1.000
_cell.angle_alpha   90.00
_cell.angle_beta   90.00
_cell.angle_gamma   90.00
#
_symmetry.space_group_name_H-M   'P 1'
#
loop_
_entity.id
_entity.type
_entity.pdbx_description
1 polymer ?
#
loop_
_entity_poly.entity_id
_entity_poly.type
_entity_poly.pdbx_seq_one_letter_code
_entity_poly.pdbx_strand_id
1 'polypeptide(L)'
;MNTESSFVHLTSDRMPGSEPNNDATNYAVESAMWKCGMCTLFNPPLAPICGLCSAEKPKDVGTKYKTWQCRFCTLENSVKSDKCSACDQWRYSYGQPVSTPAPNVGT
;
A
#
# COMPACT_ATOMS: atom_id res chain seq x y z
N MET A 1 -47.30 -0.90 59.26
CA MET A 1 -46.20 -0.05 59.75
C MET A 1 -45.11 -0.06 58.70
N ASN A 2 -44.83 1.13 58.20
CA ASN A 2 -44.00 1.42 57.05
C ASN A 2 -42.51 1.44 57.46
N THR A 3 -41.62 1.27 56.47
CA THR A 3 -40.46 2.16 56.18
C THR A 3 -39.20 1.39 55.72
N GLU A 4 -38.91 1.55 54.41
CA GLU A 4 -37.62 1.70 53.71
C GLU A 4 -36.63 0.51 53.62
N SER A 5 -36.31 -0.01 52.42
CA SER A 5 -35.59 0.57 51.27
C SER A 5 -34.08 0.70 51.50
N SER A 6 -33.32 -0.13 50.79
CA SER A 6 -31.87 0.03 50.59
C SER A 6 -31.54 -0.46 49.18
N PHE A 7 -31.95 0.32 48.18
CA PHE A 7 -31.55 0.15 46.79
C PHE A 7 -30.13 0.71 46.63
N VAL A 8 -29.14 -0.17 46.44
CA VAL A 8 -27.80 0.27 46.02
C VAL A 8 -27.80 0.42 44.49
N HIS A 9 -27.66 1.68 44.07
CA HIS A 9 -27.55 2.13 42.69
C HIS A 9 -26.36 1.48 41.97
N LEU A 10 -26.61 0.74 40.89
CA LEU A 10 -25.60 0.48 39.88
C LEU A 10 -25.60 1.68 38.91
N THR A 11 -24.52 2.43 38.95
CA THR A 11 -24.30 3.72 38.27
C THR A 11 -24.24 3.64 36.75
N SER A 12 -24.68 4.74 36.10
CA SER A 12 -24.13 5.39 34.90
C SER A 12 -23.99 4.60 33.59
N ASP A 13 -24.18 5.15 32.39
CA ASP A 13 -24.68 6.43 31.87
C ASP A 13 -24.91 6.23 30.35
N ARG A 14 -25.58 7.20 29.73
CA ARG A 14 -25.99 7.27 28.32
C ARG A 14 -24.89 7.01 27.25
N MET A 15 -25.31 6.30 26.19
CA MET A 15 -25.10 6.43 24.71
C MET A 15 -24.13 7.52 24.16
N PRO A 16 -23.86 7.55 22.83
CA PRO A 16 -23.24 6.59 21.93
C PRO A 16 -22.01 7.21 21.21
N GLY A 17 -21.16 6.39 20.58
CA GLY A 17 -20.24 6.85 19.53
C GLY A 17 -18.75 6.77 19.86
N SER A 18 -18.07 5.93 19.09
CA SER A 18 -16.78 6.28 18.51
C SER A 18 -16.52 5.31 17.35
N GLU A 19 -16.67 5.81 16.13
CA GLU A 19 -15.89 5.28 15.02
C GLU A 19 -14.40 5.35 15.40
N PRO A 20 -13.59 4.38 14.96
CA PRO A 20 -12.29 4.68 14.42
C PRO A 20 -12.43 4.59 12.90
N ASN A 21 -12.67 5.74 12.29
CA ASN A 21 -12.10 6.03 11.00
C ASN A 21 -10.58 6.04 11.17
N ASN A 22 -9.87 5.01 10.69
CA ASN A 22 -8.61 5.25 10.01
C ASN A 22 -8.22 4.08 9.09
N ASP A 23 -8.16 4.46 7.82
CA ASP A 23 -7.07 4.08 6.94
C ASP A 23 -7.19 2.72 6.24
N ALA A 24 -8.00 2.75 5.20
CA ALA A 24 -7.70 2.03 3.98
C ALA A 24 -6.32 2.48 3.44
N THR A 25 -5.23 1.90 3.94
CA THR A 25 -3.98 1.86 3.16
C THR A 25 -3.24 0.54 3.38
N ASN A 26 -3.01 -0.17 2.27
CA ASN A 26 -2.11 -1.32 2.11
C ASN A 26 -2.64 -2.72 2.50
N TYR A 27 -3.85 -3.04 2.04
CA TYR A 27 -4.19 -4.40 1.59
C TYR A 27 -3.33 -4.79 0.38
N ALA A 28 -2.04 -5.06 0.60
CA ALA A 28 -1.14 -5.83 -0.26
C ALA A 28 0.23 -6.14 0.38
N VAL A 29 0.43 -5.93 1.69
CA VAL A 29 1.55 -6.58 2.39
C VAL A 29 1.10 -7.98 2.81
N GLU A 30 0.73 -8.78 1.80
CA GLU A 30 0.50 -10.20 2.01
C GLU A 30 1.86 -10.87 2.26
N SER A 31 2.24 -10.86 3.53
CA SER A 31 2.67 -12.04 4.28
C SER A 31 3.84 -12.89 3.75
N ALA A 32 4.59 -12.44 2.75
CA ALA A 32 5.76 -13.17 2.28
C ALA A 32 6.91 -13.00 3.28
N MET A 33 7.25 -14.08 3.99
CA MET A 33 8.51 -14.17 4.73
C MET A 33 9.68 -13.85 3.80
N TRP A 34 10.65 -13.08 4.25
CA TRP A 34 11.81 -12.73 3.42
C TRP A 34 12.92 -13.76 3.61
N LYS A 35 13.48 -14.23 2.49
CA LYS A 35 14.64 -15.12 2.49
C LYS A 35 15.91 -14.32 2.78
N CYS A 36 16.65 -14.69 3.82
CA CYS A 36 17.95 -14.08 4.12
C CYS A 36 18.97 -14.41 3.03
N GLY A 37 19.62 -13.40 2.46
CA GLY A 37 20.66 -13.60 1.44
C GLY A 37 21.93 -14.27 1.97
N MET A 38 22.17 -14.24 3.28
CA MET A 38 23.38 -14.78 3.91
C MET A 38 23.22 -16.23 4.38
N CYS A 39 22.15 -16.53 5.13
CA CYS A 39 21.94 -17.88 5.70
C CYS A 39 20.71 -18.60 5.14
N THR A 40 19.98 -18.00 4.19
CA THR A 40 18.78 -18.55 3.54
C THR A 40 17.54 -18.75 4.42
N LEU A 41 17.61 -18.41 5.72
CA LEU A 41 16.46 -18.45 6.63
C LEU A 41 15.31 -17.56 6.11
N PHE A 42 14.08 -18.08 6.16
CA PHE A 42 12.88 -17.29 5.95
C PHE A 42 12.48 -16.58 7.24
N ASN A 43 12.46 -15.25 7.22
CA ASN A 43 12.18 -14.40 8.36
C ASN A 43 10.79 -13.76 8.24
N PRO A 44 10.09 -13.46 9.35
CA PRO A 44 8.81 -12.77 9.32
C PRO A 44 8.85 -11.47 8.50
N PRO A 45 7.75 -11.07 7.85
CA PRO A 45 7.73 -9.90 6.95
C PRO A 45 8.14 -8.59 7.63
N LEU A 46 7.85 -8.46 8.93
CA LEU A 46 8.19 -7.29 9.75
C LEU A 46 9.55 -7.38 10.46
N ALA A 47 10.27 -8.51 10.34
CA ALA A 47 11.57 -8.65 10.97
C ALA A 47 12.60 -7.74 10.27
N PRO A 48 13.25 -6.81 10.98
CA PRO A 48 14.23 -5.90 10.38
C PRO A 48 15.57 -6.58 10.11
N ILE A 49 15.86 -7.69 10.80
CA ILE A 49 17.10 -8.47 10.72
C ILE A 49 16.80 -9.96 10.74
N CYS A 50 17.77 -10.76 10.29
CA CYS A 50 17.69 -12.20 10.31
C CYS A 50 17.81 -12.72 11.75
N GLY A 51 16.88 -13.57 12.18
CA GLY A 51 16.91 -14.14 13.54
C GLY A 51 18.07 -15.09 13.82
N LEU A 52 18.78 -15.57 12.78
CA LEU A 52 19.87 -16.53 12.91
C LEU A 52 21.25 -15.92 12.70
N CYS A 53 21.41 -15.02 11.73
CA CYS A 53 22.71 -14.44 11.37
C CYS A 53 22.79 -12.92 11.49
N SER A 54 21.71 -12.27 11.95
CA SER A 54 21.62 -10.81 12.14
C SER A 54 21.79 -9.95 10.87
N ALA A 55 21.84 -10.56 9.67
CA ALA A 55 21.87 -9.81 8.41
C ALA A 55 20.57 -8.99 8.25
N GLU A 56 20.69 -7.75 7.76
CA GLU A 56 19.56 -6.85 7.57
C GLU A 56 18.58 -7.36 6.51
N LYS A 57 17.28 -7.08 6.71
CA LYS A 57 16.26 -7.33 5.68
C LYS A 57 16.61 -6.53 4.43
N PRO A 58 16.63 -7.14 3.22
CA PRO A 58 16.79 -6.40 1.98
C PRO A 58 15.72 -5.32 1.88
N LYS A 59 16.14 -4.06 1.69
CA LYS A 59 15.21 -2.95 1.45
C LYS A 59 14.44 -3.29 0.18
N ASP A 60 13.12 -3.23 0.20
CA ASP A 60 12.28 -3.42 -0.99
C ASP A 60 12.64 -2.35 -2.04
N VAL A 61 13.57 -2.70 -2.94
CA VAL A 61 13.98 -1.86 -4.07
C VAL A 61 12.84 -1.79 -5.11
N GLY A 62 11.82 -2.66 -5.00
CA GLY A 62 10.82 -2.90 -6.04
C GLY A 62 9.64 -1.93 -6.09
N THR A 63 9.25 -1.27 -5.01
CA THR A 63 7.92 -0.63 -4.93
C THR A 63 7.90 0.90 -5.00
N LYS A 64 9.04 1.57 -4.87
CA LYS A 64 9.08 3.03 -4.63
C LYS A 64 9.44 3.91 -5.83
N TYR A 65 9.71 3.35 -7.02
CA TYR A 65 10.31 4.15 -8.12
C TYR A 65 9.72 3.91 -9.51
N LYS A 66 8.45 3.52 -9.59
CA LYS A 66 7.84 3.18 -10.89
C LYS A 66 6.48 3.82 -11.08
N THR A 67 6.40 5.12 -10.85
CA THR A 67 5.18 5.91 -11.06
C THR A 67 5.43 7.13 -11.96
N TRP A 68 4.36 7.72 -12.48
CA TRP A 68 4.38 8.96 -13.27
C TRP A 68 3.25 9.89 -12.84
N GLN A 69 3.57 11.18 -12.80
CA GLN A 69 2.59 12.22 -12.53
C GLN A 69 1.80 12.55 -13.79
N CYS A 70 0.47 12.47 -13.73
CA CYS A 70 -0.38 12.91 -14.82
C CYS A 70 -0.24 14.43 -15.04
N ARG A 71 0.03 14.85 -16.27
CA ARG A 71 0.20 16.28 -16.57
C ARG A 71 -1.11 17.07 -16.59
N PHE A 72 -2.25 16.39 -16.62
CA PHE A 72 -3.58 17.00 -16.65
C PHE A 72 -4.21 17.13 -15.27
N CYS A 73 -4.15 16.07 -14.46
CA CYS A 73 -4.83 16.00 -13.15
C CYS A 73 -3.89 15.76 -11.97
N THR A 74 -2.56 15.74 -12.20
CA THR A 74 -1.50 15.55 -11.18
C THR A 74 -1.52 14.25 -10.39
N LEU A 75 -2.42 13.31 -10.71
CA LEU A 75 -2.45 12.00 -10.07
C LEU A 75 -1.18 11.19 -10.35
N GLU A 76 -0.65 10.53 -9.33
CA GLU A 76 0.44 9.56 -9.45
C GLU A 76 -0.09 8.22 -9.98
N ASN A 77 0.40 7.79 -11.13
CA ASN A 77 -0.04 6.57 -11.81
C ASN A 77 1.11 5.56 -11.89
N SER A 78 0.80 4.27 -11.92
CA SER A 78 1.81 3.22 -12.13
C SER A 78 2.44 3.33 -13.52
N VAL A 79 3.74 3.08 -13.66
CA VAL A 79 4.40 2.94 -14.99
C VAL A 79 3.84 1.80 -15.82
N LYS A 80 3.11 0.85 -15.21
CA LYS A 80 2.41 -0.22 -15.93
C LYS A 80 1.13 0.29 -16.62
N SER A 81 0.69 1.51 -16.30
CA SER A 81 -0.48 2.14 -16.91
C SER A 81 -0.05 3.20 -17.91
N ASP A 82 -0.53 3.08 -19.14
CA ASP A 82 -0.32 4.07 -20.21
C ASP A 82 -1.32 5.23 -20.16
N LYS A 83 -2.40 5.08 -19.39
CA LYS A 83 -3.43 6.11 -19.17
C LYS A 83 -3.59 6.44 -17.69
N CYS A 84 -4.01 7.66 -17.42
CA CYS A 84 -4.34 8.09 -16.08
C CYS A 84 -5.64 7.42 -15.61
N SER A 85 -5.64 6.84 -14.41
CA SER A 85 -6.83 6.19 -13.84
C SER A 85 -7.95 7.15 -13.44
N ALA A 86 -7.69 8.46 -13.36
CA ALA A 86 -8.70 9.45 -13.01
C ALA A 86 -9.26 10.23 -14.21
N CYS A 87 -8.42 10.57 -15.20
CA CYS A 87 -8.83 11.42 -16.32
C CYS A 87 -8.68 10.76 -17.70
N ASP A 88 -8.29 9.49 -17.74
CA ASP A 88 -8.11 8.68 -18.96
C ASP A 88 -7.13 9.23 -19.99
N GLN A 89 -6.37 10.28 -19.65
CA GLN A 89 -5.36 10.86 -20.51
C GLN A 89 -4.12 9.99 -20.59
N TRP A 90 -3.53 9.92 -21.78
CA TRP A 90 -2.30 9.20 -22.03
C TRP A 90 -1.13 9.78 -21.24
N ARG A 91 -0.21 8.91 -20.81
CA ARG A 91 1.07 9.26 -20.20
C ARG A 91 1.89 10.15 -21.13
N TYR A 92 1.90 9.81 -22.42
CA TYR A 92 2.54 10.59 -23.47
C TYR A 92 1.46 11.37 -24.21
N SER A 93 1.67 12.67 -24.42
CA SER A 93 0.71 13.56 -25.10
C SER A 93 0.38 13.14 -26.54
N TYR A 94 1.21 12.27 -27.14
CA TYR A 94 1.07 11.82 -28.52
C TYR A 94 0.23 10.53 -28.69
N GLY A 95 -0.36 9.99 -27.61
CA GLY A 95 -1.16 8.77 -27.67
C GLY A 95 -0.31 7.49 -27.52
N GLN A 96 -0.80 6.37 -28.05
CA GLN A 96 -0.08 5.09 -28.02
C GLN A 96 1.32 5.24 -28.64
N PRO A 97 2.37 4.56 -28.12
CA PRO A 97 3.65 4.49 -28.80
C PRO A 97 3.42 3.92 -30.19
N VAL A 98 3.44 4.78 -31.21
CA VAL A 98 3.40 4.34 -32.60
C VAL A 98 4.70 3.58 -32.80
N SER A 99 4.63 2.25 -32.98
CA SER A 99 5.76 1.46 -33.42
C SER A 99 6.17 2.00 -34.79
N THR A 100 7.13 2.92 -34.82
CA THR A 100 7.71 3.41 -36.06
C THR A 100 8.42 2.24 -36.72
N PRO A 101 8.05 1.85 -37.96
CA PRO A 101 8.81 0.86 -38.70
C PRO A 101 10.25 1.33 -38.86
N ALA A 102 11.21 0.42 -38.71
CA ALA A 102 12.61 0.72 -38.98
C ALA A 102 12.74 1.25 -40.43
N PRO A 103 13.50 2.34 -40.67
CA PRO A 103 13.74 2.80 -42.03
C PRO A 103 14.50 1.68 -42.74
N ASN A 104 13.83 0.99 -43.66
CA ASN A 104 14.44 0.00 -44.52
C ASN A 104 15.47 0.70 -45.41
N VAL A 105 16.74 0.66 -44.99
CA VAL A 105 17.88 1.03 -45.84
C VAL A 105 17.91 0.01 -46.99
N GLY A 106 17.50 0.48 -48.17
CA GLY A 106 17.49 -0.30 -49.41
C GLY A 106 18.91 -0.76 -49.79
N THR A 107 18.98 -1.96 -50.37
CA THR A 107 20.18 -2.55 -50.97
C THR A 107 20.38 -2.03 -52.38
#